data_AF-A0A3D1PJ73-F1
#
_entry.id   AF-A0A3D1PJ73-F1
#
_cell.length_a   1.000
_cell.length_b   1.000
_cell.length_c   1.000
_cell.angle_alpha   90.00
_cell.angle_beta   90.00
_cell.angle_gamma   90.00
#
_symmetry.space_group_name_H-M   'P 1'
#
loop_
_entity.id
_entity.type
_entity.pdbx_description
1 polymer ?
#
loop_
_entity_poly.entity_id
_entity_poly.type
_entity_poly.pdbx_seq_one_letter_code
_entity_poly.pdbx_strand_id
1 'polypeptide(L)'
;MEYKIQYSKIKNIYIQIKEGKVIVKAPKRVTREEIEKILKNKEKWINKSLDKDRKKEQKENLYTKDEFIKIVESTTKELIELTNLKPNNIRIRDISYAWGSCSTNKNITISLKLIKYSKEAIKYVILHELCHLKYMNHSKNFWNLVEKYMPDYKEIKKSLNNM
;
A
#
# COMPACT_ATOMS: atom_id res chain seq x y z
N MET A 1 22.60 2.35 13.15
CA MET A 1 21.18 2.29 12.75
C MET A 1 20.42 1.48 13.80
N GLU A 2 19.35 2.04 14.36
CA GLU A 2 18.49 1.31 15.31
C GLU A 2 17.56 0.34 14.54
N TYR A 3 17.47 -0.91 14.98
CA TYR A 3 16.63 -1.93 14.35
C TYR A 3 16.04 -2.90 15.38
N LYS A 4 14.86 -3.48 15.07
CA LYS A 4 14.19 -4.47 15.91
C LYS A 4 14.10 -5.80 15.18
N ILE A 5 14.53 -6.88 15.83
CA ILE A 5 14.38 -8.25 15.30
C ILE A 5 13.06 -8.85 15.79
N GLN A 6 12.32 -9.47 14.88
CA GLN A 6 11.13 -10.25 15.17
C GLN A 6 11.31 -11.67 14.63
N TYR A 7 11.56 -12.63 15.51
CA TYR A 7 11.65 -14.03 15.12
C TYR A 7 10.26 -14.63 14.89
N SER A 8 10.08 -15.38 13.81
CA SER A 8 8.78 -15.97 13.44
C SER A 8 8.96 -17.25 12.60
N LYS A 9 7.88 -18.04 12.43
CA LYS A 9 7.86 -19.25 11.59
C LYS A 9 7.81 -18.87 10.09
N ILE A 10 8.91 -18.33 9.57
CA ILE A 10 9.07 -17.90 8.17
C ILE A 10 10.30 -18.55 7.53
N LYS A 11 10.35 -18.61 6.20
CA LYS A 11 11.48 -19.19 5.45
C LYS A 11 12.60 -18.18 5.15
N ASN A 12 12.22 -16.94 4.84
CA ASN A 12 13.11 -15.87 4.38
C ASN A 12 13.22 -14.74 5.41
N ILE A 13 14.30 -13.96 5.34
CA ILE A 13 14.46 -12.72 6.11
C ILE A 13 13.80 -11.57 5.35
N TYR A 14 12.94 -10.81 6.03
CA TYR A 14 12.30 -9.62 5.47
C TYR A 14 12.75 -8.39 6.25
N ILE A 15 13.21 -7.36 5.53
CA ILE A 15 13.51 -6.04 6.11
C ILE A 15 12.33 -5.14 5.79
N GLN A 16 11.70 -4.59 6.83
CA GLN A 16 10.56 -3.69 6.73
C GLN A 16 10.94 -2.34 7.33
N ILE A 17 10.57 -1.25 6.65
CA ILE A 17 10.64 0.10 7.21
C ILE A 17 9.22 0.48 7.61
N LYS A 18 9.01 0.87 8.86
CA LYS A 18 7.73 1.33 9.35
C LYS A 18 7.95 2.41 10.40
N GLU A 19 7.34 3.57 10.21
CA GLU A 19 7.36 4.68 11.16
C GLU A 19 8.79 5.11 11.49
N GLY A 20 9.63 5.22 10.46
CA GLY A 20 11.04 5.56 10.59
C GLY A 20 11.90 4.49 11.29
N LYS A 21 11.37 3.28 11.54
CA LYS A 21 12.07 2.18 12.21
C LYS A 21 12.33 1.02 11.27
N VAL A 22 13.48 0.36 11.44
CA VAL A 22 13.84 -0.86 10.71
C VAL A 22 13.42 -2.08 11.51
N ILE A 23 12.56 -2.91 10.91
CA ILE A 23 12.08 -4.16 11.49
C ILE A 23 12.61 -5.31 10.64
N VAL A 24 13.36 -6.22 11.26
CA VAL A 24 13.85 -7.44 10.62
C VAL A 24 13.01 -8.62 11.07
N LYS A 25 12.22 -9.19 10.18
CA LYS A 25 11.55 -10.47 10.42
C LYS A 25 12.47 -11.60 10.00
N ALA A 26 12.84 -12.47 10.92
CA ALA A 26 13.80 -13.54 10.68
C ALA A 26 13.28 -14.93 11.11
N PRO A 27 13.67 -16.01 10.42
CA PRO A 27 13.48 -17.38 10.91
C PRO A 27 14.26 -17.59 12.22
N LYS A 28 13.74 -18.42 13.15
CA LYS A 28 14.40 -18.72 14.43
C LYS A 28 15.81 -19.34 14.31
N ARG A 29 16.15 -19.92 13.15
CA ARG A 29 17.43 -20.56 12.87
C ARG A 29 18.56 -19.61 12.47
N VAL A 30 18.24 -18.33 12.22
CA VAL A 30 19.20 -17.33 11.74
C VAL A 30 19.78 -16.60 12.93
N THR A 31 21.10 -16.43 12.98
CA THR A 31 21.76 -15.71 14.06
C THR A 31 21.70 -14.20 13.88
N ARG A 32 21.93 -13.46 14.96
CA ARG A 32 22.02 -11.99 14.91
C ARG A 32 23.16 -11.53 14.00
N GLU A 33 24.30 -12.22 14.00
CA GLU A 33 25.45 -11.89 13.16
C GLU A 33 25.14 -12.01 11.67
N GLU A 34 24.40 -13.06 11.27
CA GLU A 34 23.95 -13.22 9.89
C GLU A 34 23.00 -12.09 9.47
N ILE A 35 22.09 -11.68 10.37
CA ILE A 35 21.20 -10.54 10.15
C ILE A 35 22.00 -9.25 9.96
N GLU A 36 23.00 -9.01 10.82
CA GLU A 36 23.82 -7.80 10.76
C GLU A 36 24.64 -7.72 9.46
N LYS A 37 25.17 -8.84 8.96
CA LYS A 37 25.82 -8.91 7.64
C LYS A 37 24.86 -8.49 6.52
N ILE A 38 23.60 -8.97 6.55
CA ILE A 38 22.59 -8.61 5.56
C ILE A 38 22.22 -7.13 5.65
N LEU A 39 22.05 -6.59 6.86
CA LEU A 39 21.75 -5.17 7.07
C LEU A 39 22.86 -4.28 6.55
N LYS A 40 24.12 -4.62 6.82
CA LYS A 40 25.29 -3.89 6.32
C LYS A 40 25.33 -3.88 4.79
N ASN A 41 25.12 -5.04 4.15
CA ASN A 41 25.08 -5.14 2.69
C ASN A 41 23.93 -4.33 2.05
N LYS A 42 22.84 -4.08 2.81
CA LYS A 42 21.67 -3.33 2.33
C LYS A 42 21.60 -1.90 2.86
N GLU A 43 22.62 -1.41 3.56
CA GLU A 43 22.59 -0.13 4.29
C GLU A 43 22.16 1.05 3.40
N LYS A 44 22.73 1.17 2.19
CA LYS A 44 22.36 2.22 1.23
C LYS A 44 20.86 2.19 0.88
N TRP A 45 20.29 1.01 0.69
CA TRP A 45 18.87 0.84 0.40
C TRP A 45 18.01 1.16 1.63
N ILE A 46 18.46 0.76 2.83
CA ILE A 46 17.73 1.01 4.08
C ILE A 46 17.66 2.51 4.37
N ASN A 47 18.78 3.23 4.28
CA ASN A 47 18.82 4.68 4.50
C ASN A 47 17.92 5.42 3.51
N LYS A 48 17.99 5.09 2.23
CA LYS A 48 17.10 5.67 1.21
C LYS A 48 15.61 5.37 1.50
N SER A 49 15.31 4.21 2.05
CA SER A 49 13.93 3.82 2.39
C SER A 49 13.45 4.52 3.66
N LEU A 50 14.32 4.72 4.65
CA LEU A 50 14.03 5.51 5.86
C LEU A 50 13.72 6.96 5.52
N ASP A 51 14.51 7.59 4.64
CA ASP A 51 14.26 8.97 4.21
C ASP A 51 12.92 9.10 3.48
N LYS A 52 12.58 8.12 2.63
CA LYS A 52 11.30 8.09 1.95
C LYS A 52 10.12 7.92 2.92
N ASP A 53 10.25 7.04 3.91
CA ASP A 53 9.22 6.82 4.92
C ASP A 53 9.02 8.09 5.76
N ARG A 54 10.10 8.71 6.24
CA ARG A 54 10.06 9.99 6.97
C ARG A 54 9.40 11.10 6.17
N LYS A 55 9.73 11.25 4.88
CA LYS A 55 9.06 12.23 4.00
C LYS A 55 7.57 11.97 3.86
N LYS A 56 7.15 10.70 3.79
CA LYS A 56 5.73 10.31 3.74
C LYS A 56 5.01 10.59 5.07
N GLU A 57 5.71 10.45 6.20
CA GLU A 57 5.18 10.79 7.52
C GLU A 57 5.05 12.30 7.73
N GLN A 58 6.04 13.07 7.28
CA GLN A 58 6.05 14.53 7.35
C GLN A 58 5.06 15.20 6.37
N LYS A 59 4.63 14.49 5.32
CA LYS A 59 3.63 15.02 4.39
C LYS A 59 2.34 15.34 5.15
N GLU A 60 1.87 16.57 5.00
CA GLU A 60 0.63 17.05 5.63
C GLU A 60 -0.60 16.37 5.04
N ASN A 61 -1.65 16.30 5.84
CA ASN A 61 -2.95 15.83 5.37
C ASN A 61 -3.56 16.89 4.46
N LEU A 62 -4.05 16.46 3.29
CA LEU A 62 -4.74 17.36 2.36
C LEU A 62 -6.21 17.55 2.73
N TYR A 63 -6.74 16.67 3.58
CA TYR A 63 -8.14 16.62 3.97
C TYR A 63 -8.26 16.34 5.47
N THR A 64 -9.35 16.78 6.06
CA THR A 64 -9.83 16.23 7.33
C THR A 64 -10.27 14.77 7.17
N LYS A 65 -10.43 14.04 8.27
CA LYS A 65 -10.91 12.65 8.22
C LYS A 65 -12.31 12.55 7.60
N ASP A 66 -13.20 13.47 7.93
CA ASP A 66 -14.58 13.46 7.44
C ASP A 66 -14.65 13.78 5.93
N GLU A 67 -13.85 14.74 5.46
CA GLU A 67 -13.71 15.00 4.03
C GLU A 67 -13.15 13.80 3.29
N PHE A 68 -12.11 13.15 3.83
CA PHE A 68 -11.54 11.96 3.23
C PHE A 68 -12.53 10.80 3.14
N ILE A 69 -13.33 10.57 4.19
CA ILE A 69 -14.42 9.57 4.17
C ILE A 69 -15.40 9.87 3.04
N LYS A 70 -15.89 11.11 2.95
CA LYS A 70 -16.83 11.54 1.89
C LYS A 70 -16.23 11.40 0.49
N ILE A 71 -14.94 11.68 0.32
CA ILE A 71 -14.23 11.49 -0.96
C ILE A 71 -14.19 10.00 -1.32
N VAL A 72 -13.82 9.12 -0.39
CA VAL A 72 -13.75 7.68 -0.63
C VAL A 72 -15.14 7.11 -0.96
N GLU A 73 -16.17 7.51 -0.22
CA GLU A 73 -17.56 7.07 -0.44
C GLU A 73 -18.10 7.53 -1.80
N SER A 74 -17.98 8.82 -2.12
CA SER A 74 -18.47 9.36 -3.39
C SER A 74 -17.72 8.80 -4.60
N THR A 75 -16.38 8.70 -4.52
CA THR A 75 -15.54 8.12 -5.57
C THR A 75 -15.82 6.63 -5.76
N THR A 76 -16.05 5.90 -4.67
CA THR A 76 -16.49 4.50 -4.74
C THR A 76 -17.79 4.39 -5.54
N LYS A 77 -18.79 5.20 -5.19
CA LYS A 77 -20.11 5.12 -5.82
C LYS A 77 -20.00 5.39 -7.32
N GLU A 78 -19.28 6.44 -7.71
CA GLU A 78 -19.00 6.78 -9.11
C GLU A 78 -18.34 5.59 -9.85
N LEU A 79 -17.30 4.99 -9.25
CA LEU A 79 -16.59 3.87 -9.86
C LEU A 79 -17.42 2.58 -9.92
N ILE A 80 -18.29 2.31 -8.95
CA ILE A 80 -19.22 1.18 -9.01
C ILE A 80 -20.20 1.37 -10.18
N GLU A 81 -20.75 2.56 -10.35
CA GLU A 81 -21.65 2.87 -11.46
C GLU A 81 -20.94 2.74 -12.82
N LEU A 82 -19.69 3.21 -12.92
CA LEU A 82 -18.89 3.11 -14.14
C LEU A 82 -18.46 1.68 -14.49
N THR A 83 -18.09 0.88 -13.49
CA THR A 83 -17.43 -0.42 -13.71
C THR A 83 -18.35 -1.62 -13.54
N ASN A 84 -19.49 -1.43 -12.86
CA ASN A 84 -20.38 -2.47 -12.36
C ASN A 84 -19.69 -3.50 -11.44
N LEU A 85 -18.58 -3.13 -10.81
CA LEU A 85 -17.85 -3.98 -9.86
C LEU A 85 -18.27 -3.58 -8.45
N LYS A 86 -19.09 -4.40 -7.79
CA LYS A 86 -19.62 -4.10 -6.45
C LYS A 86 -18.92 -4.94 -5.37
N PRO A 87 -18.21 -4.31 -4.41
CA PRO A 87 -17.66 -5.01 -3.26
C PRO A 87 -18.76 -5.29 -2.22
N ASN A 88 -18.48 -6.23 -1.31
CA ASN A 88 -19.37 -6.51 -0.17
C ASN A 88 -19.29 -5.42 0.90
N ASN A 89 -18.10 -4.84 1.10
CA ASN A 89 -17.86 -3.81 2.10
C ASN A 89 -16.64 -2.97 1.70
N ILE A 90 -16.65 -1.70 2.06
CA ILE A 90 -15.51 -0.79 1.97
C ILE A 90 -15.22 -0.23 3.34
N ARG A 91 -13.97 -0.34 3.76
CA ARG A 91 -13.51 0.12 5.08
C ARG A 91 -12.33 1.05 4.89
N ILE A 92 -12.26 2.09 5.72
CA ILE A 92 -11.05 2.90 5.85
C ILE A 92 -10.31 2.43 7.10
N ARG A 93 -9.02 2.10 6.97
CA ARG A 93 -8.18 1.67 8.10
C ARG A 93 -6.81 2.30 8.02
N ASP A 94 -6.18 2.52 9.16
CA ASP A 94 -4.76 2.88 9.21
C ASP A 94 -3.90 1.63 8.98
N ILE A 95 -3.66 1.33 7.70
CA ILE A 95 -2.77 0.26 7.26
C ILE A 95 -1.51 0.85 6.63
N SER A 96 -0.37 0.26 6.97
CA SER A 96 0.96 0.70 6.51
C SER A 96 1.55 -0.19 5.42
N TYR A 97 1.01 -1.38 5.19
CA TYR A 97 1.58 -2.39 4.29
C TYR A 97 1.10 -2.24 2.83
N ALA A 98 0.01 -1.51 2.57
CA ALA A 98 -0.54 -1.29 1.24
C ALA A 98 -1.39 0.00 1.20
N TRP A 99 -1.66 0.51 0.00
CA TRP A 99 -2.56 1.65 -0.23
C TRP A 99 -4.03 1.25 -0.18
N GLY A 100 -4.33 0.03 -0.61
CA GLY A 100 -5.61 -0.64 -0.45
C GLY A 100 -5.40 -2.15 -0.37
N SER A 101 -6.47 -2.88 -0.10
CA SER A 101 -6.49 -4.33 -0.27
C SER A 101 -7.90 -4.85 -0.56
N CYS A 102 -7.98 -5.88 -1.40
CA CYS A 102 -9.20 -6.62 -1.66
C CYS A 102 -9.04 -8.08 -1.18
N SER A 103 -9.97 -8.51 -0.33
CA SER A 103 -10.06 -9.91 0.11
C SER A 103 -10.77 -10.79 -0.92
N THR A 104 -10.56 -12.11 -0.86
CA THR A 104 -11.32 -13.09 -1.66
C THR A 104 -12.83 -13.00 -1.42
N ASN A 105 -13.24 -12.60 -0.21
CA ASN A 105 -14.64 -12.34 0.14
C ASN A 105 -15.13 -10.96 -0.33
N LYS A 106 -14.47 -10.34 -1.32
CA LYS A 106 -14.86 -9.09 -1.96
C LYS A 106 -15.02 -7.89 -1.00
N ASN A 107 -14.34 -7.91 0.15
CA ASN A 107 -14.24 -6.74 1.02
C ASN A 107 -12.99 -5.95 0.66
N ILE A 108 -13.13 -4.63 0.54
CA ILE A 108 -12.07 -3.68 0.23
C ILE A 108 -11.70 -2.89 1.47
N THR A 109 -10.40 -2.71 1.69
CA THR A 109 -9.86 -1.78 2.70
C THR A 109 -9.06 -0.69 1.98
N ILE A 110 -9.34 0.57 2.28
CA ILE A 110 -8.60 1.74 1.82
C ILE A 110 -7.72 2.26 2.97
N SER A 111 -6.45 2.54 2.67
CA SER A 111 -5.52 3.06 3.67
C SER A 111 -5.83 4.52 4.01
N LEU A 112 -5.93 4.83 5.30
CA LEU A 112 -6.03 6.21 5.80
C LEU A 112 -4.82 7.06 5.39
N LYS A 113 -3.68 6.45 5.06
CA LYS A 113 -2.48 7.19 4.60
C LYS A 113 -2.71 7.93 3.27
N LEU A 114 -3.76 7.59 2.52
CA LEU A 114 -4.15 8.31 1.31
C LEU A 114 -4.73 9.71 1.58
N ILE A 115 -5.06 10.05 2.83
CA ILE A 115 -5.51 11.39 3.23
C ILE A 115 -4.50 12.50 2.87
N LYS A 116 -3.24 12.13 2.60
CA LYS A 116 -2.14 13.01 2.21
C LYS A 116 -1.94 13.10 0.69
N TYR A 117 -2.81 12.49 -0.11
CA TYR A 117 -2.64 12.31 -1.56
C TYR A 117 -3.85 12.88 -2.32
N SER A 118 -3.64 13.23 -3.59
CA SER A 118 -4.66 13.89 -4.40
C SER A 118 -5.89 12.99 -4.63
N LYS A 119 -7.00 13.60 -5.05
CA LYS A 119 -8.23 12.86 -5.39
C LYS A 119 -7.99 11.83 -6.49
N GLU A 120 -7.12 12.10 -7.46
CA GLU A 120 -6.76 11.18 -8.54
C GLU A 120 -6.04 9.95 -8.00
N ALA A 121 -5.12 10.14 -7.04
CA ALA A 121 -4.44 9.04 -6.37
C ALA A 121 -5.42 8.18 -5.55
N ILE A 122 -6.37 8.81 -4.85
CA ILE A 122 -7.44 8.11 -4.13
C ILE A 122 -8.31 7.31 -5.09
N LYS A 123 -8.77 7.93 -6.19
CA LYS A 123 -9.58 7.31 -7.23
C LYS A 123 -8.89 6.11 -7.87
N TYR A 124 -7.60 6.25 -8.19
CA TYR A 124 -6.79 5.17 -8.74
C TYR A 124 -6.72 3.97 -7.78
N VAL A 125 -6.47 4.20 -6.49
CA VAL A 125 -6.41 3.09 -5.52
C VAL A 125 -7.77 2.40 -5.38
N ILE A 126 -8.86 3.17 -5.30
CA ILE A 126 -10.20 2.58 -5.23
C ILE A 126 -10.48 1.74 -6.48
N LEU A 127 -10.18 2.26 -7.67
CA LEU A 127 -10.35 1.53 -8.94
C LEU A 127 -9.50 0.25 -8.96
N HIS A 128 -8.26 0.31 -8.48
CA HIS A 128 -7.37 -0.85 -8.38
C HIS A 128 -7.99 -1.96 -7.52
N GLU A 129 -8.49 -1.62 -6.34
CA GLU A 129 -9.13 -2.59 -5.45
C GLU A 129 -10.46 -3.12 -6.02
N LEU A 130 -11.23 -2.28 -6.73
CA LEU A 130 -12.43 -2.73 -7.44
C LEU A 130 -12.09 -3.73 -8.55
N CYS A 131 -11.01 -3.50 -9.31
CA CYS A 131 -10.56 -4.43 -10.35
C CYS A 131 -10.19 -5.80 -9.78
N HIS A 132 -9.72 -5.87 -8.52
CA HIS A 132 -9.45 -7.14 -7.85
C HIS A 132 -10.70 -8.00 -7.64
N LEU A 133 -11.91 -7.41 -7.64
CA LEU A 133 -13.16 -8.18 -7.59
C LEU A 133 -13.35 -9.11 -8.81
N LYS A 134 -12.68 -8.81 -9.93
CA LYS A 134 -12.67 -9.62 -11.14
C LYS A 134 -11.38 -10.42 -11.30
N TYR A 135 -10.23 -9.82 -10.99
CA TYR A 135 -8.92 -10.44 -11.14
C TYR A 135 -8.09 -10.32 -9.86
N MET A 136 -7.99 -11.40 -9.09
CA MET A 136 -7.27 -11.42 -7.80
C MET A 136 -5.75 -11.32 -7.93
N ASN A 137 -5.21 -11.28 -9.15
CA ASN A 137 -3.79 -11.13 -9.43
C ASN A 137 -3.56 -9.97 -10.41
N HIS A 138 -2.35 -9.43 -10.43
CA HIS A 138 -1.92 -8.36 -11.34
C HIS A 138 -1.57 -8.88 -12.74
N SER A 139 -2.41 -9.77 -13.29
CA SER A 139 -2.25 -10.30 -14.65
C SER A 139 -2.44 -9.22 -15.73
N LYS A 140 -2.11 -9.54 -16.99
CA LYS A 140 -2.39 -8.65 -18.13
C LYS A 140 -3.85 -8.21 -18.17
N ASN A 141 -4.78 -9.13 -17.88
CA ASN A 141 -6.21 -8.83 -17.84
C ASN A 141 -6.59 -7.84 -16.73
N PHE A 142 -5.92 -7.90 -15.58
CA PHE A 142 -6.09 -6.92 -14.51
C PHE A 142 -5.66 -5.53 -14.98
N TRP A 143 -4.46 -5.41 -15.53
CA TRP A 143 -3.95 -4.09 -15.97
C TRP A 143 -4.75 -3.53 -17.14
N ASN A 144 -5.19 -4.37 -18.08
CA ASN A 144 -6.10 -3.95 -19.15
C ASN A 144 -7.42 -3.41 -18.59
N LEU A 145 -7.94 -3.99 -17.50
CA LEU A 145 -9.16 -3.51 -16.86
C LEU A 145 -8.96 -2.15 -16.16
N VAL A 146 -7.84 -1.98 -15.47
CA VAL A 146 -7.46 -0.69 -14.86
C VAL A 146 -7.31 0.38 -15.94
N GLU A 147 -6.53 0.10 -16.99
CA GLU A 147 -6.26 1.03 -18.10
C GLU A 147 -7.53 1.39 -18.87
N LYS A 148 -8.48 0.46 -19.01
CA LYS A 148 -9.80 0.72 -19.62
C LYS A 148 -10.55 1.85 -18.91
N TYR A 149 -10.48 1.94 -17.58
CA TYR A 149 -11.22 2.94 -16.80
C TYR A 149 -10.36 4.14 -16.38
N MET A 150 -9.04 4.02 -16.46
CA MET A 150 -8.10 5.08 -16.14
C MET A 150 -6.83 4.94 -17.01
N PRO A 151 -6.82 5.49 -18.23
CA PRO A 151 -5.68 5.35 -19.15
C PRO A 151 -4.36 5.89 -18.56
N ASP A 152 -4.44 6.99 -17.82
CA ASP A 152 -3.27 7.68 -17.24
C ASP A 152 -2.82 7.07 -15.90
N TYR A 153 -3.31 5.88 -15.54
CA TYR A 153 -3.02 5.25 -14.24
C TYR A 153 -1.53 5.08 -13.97
N LYS A 154 -0.71 4.93 -15.01
CA LYS A 154 0.75 4.74 -14.89
C LYS A 154 1.42 5.98 -14.30
N GLU A 155 0.93 7.17 -14.59
CA GLU A 155 1.45 8.43 -14.05
C GLU A 155 1.03 8.61 -12.60
N ILE A 156 -0.26 8.37 -12.32
CA ILE A 156 -0.80 8.42 -10.96
C ILE A 156 -0.09 7.39 -10.07
N LYS A 157 0.15 6.19 -10.58
CA LYS A 157 0.89 5.12 -9.90
C LYS A 157 2.31 5.56 -9.55
N LYS A 158 3.01 6.32 -10.39
CA LYS A 158 4.35 6.85 -10.06
C LYS A 158 4.33 7.81 -8.87
N SER A 159 3.25 8.60 -8.71
CA SER A 159 3.09 9.51 -7.56
C SER A 159 2.90 8.75 -6.24
N LEU A 160 2.34 7.53 -6.32
CA LEU A 160 2.19 6.60 -5.22
C LEU A 160 3.42 5.70 -5.15
N ASN A 161 4.43 6.11 -4.39
CA ASN A 161 5.62 5.29 -4.14
C ASN A 161 5.23 3.85 -3.76
N ASN A 162 5.72 2.88 -4.55
CA ASN A 162 5.54 1.43 -4.40
C ASN A 162 4.08 0.95 -4.38
N MET A 163 3.56 0.64 -5.57
CA MET A 163 2.31 -0.11 -5.78
C MET A 163 2.48 -1.16 -6.87
#